data_AF-A0A965Y6U9-F1
#
_entry.id   AF-A0A965Y6U9-F1
#
_cell.length_a   1.000
_cell.length_b   1.000
_cell.length_c   1.000
_cell.angle_alpha   90.00
_cell.angle_beta   90.00
_cell.angle_gamma   90.00
#
_symmetry.space_group_name_H-M   'P 1'
#
loop_
_entity.id
_entity.type
_entity.pdbx_description
1 polymer ?
#
loop_
_entity_poly.entity_id
_entity_poly.type
_entity_poly.pdbx_seq_one_letter_code
_entity_poly.pdbx_strand_id
1 'polypeptide(L)'
;MEGSGTVSILLVVLSAIVIAAVFWMFRSTRSGAAEMESDLSLIVNGQLNMNVRKPGIKSLSGIAGLINSFLDRIRKMIGKFTTLSEKTTRESHFLKKQAEDLRITSGEIASTVMNISEAVNSQAQSTAEVQGSLEAFAAGAGKIHENALEALEEAKNSGHVVEESFSSFKEAFGKIEEIKTYNEKLLQDITGLNETIRQISEITEAVEAISSQTHLLALNASIEAARAGDAGKGFAVVASEVGKLADDSSAFAKKIRALVDNTVNSIKGLFKLIFTFF
;
A
#
# COMPACT_ATOMS: atom_id res chain seq x y z
N MET A 1 93.85 27.68 -127.46
CA MET A 1 93.33 26.46 -126.82
C MET A 1 93.73 26.39 -125.34
N GLU A 2 93.53 27.46 -124.55
CA GLU A 2 93.92 27.51 -123.12
C GLU A 2 92.72 27.64 -122.14
N GLY A 3 91.50 27.88 -122.65
CA GLY A 3 90.31 28.10 -121.80
C GLY A 3 89.53 26.84 -121.37
N SER A 4 89.77 25.67 -121.97
CA SER A 4 89.04 24.44 -121.62
C SER A 4 89.65 23.68 -120.42
N GLY A 5 90.96 23.85 -120.18
CA GLY A 5 91.68 23.21 -119.07
C GLY A 5 91.29 23.80 -117.71
N THR A 6 91.16 25.12 -117.62
CA THR A 6 90.79 25.83 -116.37
C THR A 6 89.35 25.56 -115.94
N VAL A 7 88.41 25.49 -116.89
CA VAL A 7 87.01 25.13 -116.63
C VAL A 7 86.88 23.68 -116.13
N SER A 8 87.66 22.75 -116.70
CA SER A 8 87.67 21.34 -116.28
C SER A 8 88.23 21.18 -114.85
N ILE A 9 89.30 21.91 -114.51
CA ILE A 9 89.87 21.90 -113.15
C ILE A 9 88.89 22.46 -112.12
N LEU A 10 88.19 23.56 -112.45
CA LEU A 10 87.15 24.14 -111.57
C LEU A 10 86.00 23.16 -111.31
N LEU A 11 85.54 22.43 -112.31
CA LEU A 11 84.49 21.42 -112.16
C LEU A 11 84.94 20.25 -111.26
N VAL A 12 86.19 19.79 -111.41
CA VAL A 12 86.76 18.74 -110.55
C VAL A 12 86.84 19.22 -109.09
N VAL A 13 87.34 20.43 -108.85
CA VAL A 13 87.42 21.01 -107.50
C VAL A 13 86.03 21.19 -106.88
N LEU A 14 85.06 21.69 -107.65
CA LEU A 14 83.68 21.85 -107.18
C LEU A 14 83.05 20.48 -106.84
N SER A 15 83.27 19.46 -107.68
CA SER A 15 82.79 18.11 -107.43
C SER A 15 83.45 17.49 -106.18
N ALA A 16 84.74 17.72 -105.96
CA ALA A 16 85.45 17.27 -104.76
C ALA A 16 84.93 17.96 -103.49
N ILE A 17 84.62 19.25 -103.55
CA ILE A 17 84.00 20.00 -102.44
C ILE A 17 82.60 19.45 -102.13
N VAL A 18 81.78 19.20 -103.16
CA VAL A 18 80.45 18.62 -102.98
C VAL A 18 80.53 17.21 -102.40
N ILE A 19 81.44 16.37 -102.90
CA ILE A 19 81.66 15.01 -102.37
C ILE A 19 82.16 15.08 -100.92
N ALA A 20 83.08 15.98 -100.59
CA ALA A 20 83.56 16.17 -99.23
C ALA A 20 82.45 16.69 -98.29
N ALA A 21 81.61 17.61 -98.74
CA ALA A 21 80.46 18.11 -97.99
C ALA A 21 79.42 17.02 -97.75
N VAL A 22 79.10 16.21 -98.77
CA VAL A 22 78.18 15.06 -98.66
C VAL A 22 78.78 13.98 -97.75
N PHE A 23 80.07 13.68 -97.86
CA PHE A 23 80.75 12.71 -97.02
C PHE A 23 80.81 13.17 -95.55
N TRP A 24 81.10 14.45 -95.31
CA TRP A 24 81.07 15.04 -93.97
C TRP A 24 79.65 15.03 -93.40
N MET A 25 78.64 15.37 -94.20
CA MET A 25 77.23 15.30 -93.81
C MET A 25 76.79 13.86 -93.49
N PHE A 26 77.21 12.87 -94.29
CA PHE A 26 76.92 11.46 -94.08
C PHE A 26 77.60 10.93 -92.81
N ARG A 27 78.88 11.27 -92.61
CA ARG A 27 79.64 10.91 -91.40
C ARG A 27 79.05 11.56 -90.15
N SER A 28 78.69 12.84 -90.23
CA SER A 28 78.05 13.58 -89.13
C SER A 28 76.69 12.96 -88.76
N THR A 29 75.89 12.57 -89.75
CA THR A 29 74.59 11.93 -89.55
C THR A 29 74.72 10.54 -88.92
N ARG A 30 75.65 9.72 -89.42
CA ARG A 30 75.91 8.39 -88.87
C ARG A 30 76.43 8.45 -87.43
N SER A 31 77.35 9.37 -87.14
CA SER A 31 77.89 9.55 -85.79
C SER A 31 76.81 10.02 -84.81
N GLY A 32 76.01 11.01 -85.20
CA GLY A 32 74.91 11.52 -84.37
C GLY A 32 73.81 10.50 -84.11
N ALA A 33 73.50 9.65 -85.10
CA ALA A 33 72.53 8.56 -84.94
C ALA A 33 73.05 7.45 -84.01
N ALA A 34 74.32 7.06 -84.13
CA ALA A 34 74.92 6.02 -83.28
C ALA A 34 75.00 6.43 -81.80
N GLU A 35 75.35 7.69 -81.51
CA GLU A 35 75.33 8.21 -80.13
C GLU A 35 73.90 8.20 -79.57
N MET A 36 72.92 8.64 -80.36
CA MET A 36 71.52 8.64 -79.97
C MET A 36 70.95 7.23 -79.77
N GLU A 37 71.37 6.25 -80.59
CA GLU A 37 71.03 4.84 -80.45
C GLU A 37 71.60 4.27 -79.13
N SER A 38 72.84 4.62 -78.78
CA SER A 38 73.44 4.25 -77.50
C SER A 38 72.67 4.84 -76.32
N ASP A 39 72.36 6.14 -76.35
CA ASP A 39 71.56 6.81 -75.30
C ASP A 39 70.19 6.14 -75.14
N LEU A 40 69.53 5.83 -76.26
CA LEU A 40 68.23 5.17 -76.26
C LEU A 40 68.29 3.74 -75.72
N SER A 41 69.35 2.98 -76.03
CA SER A 41 69.57 1.64 -75.48
C SER A 41 69.68 1.68 -73.96
N LEU A 42 70.39 2.65 -73.39
CA LEU A 42 70.51 2.82 -71.94
C LEU A 42 69.16 3.19 -71.29
N ILE A 43 68.39 4.07 -71.93
CA ILE A 43 67.04 4.44 -71.50
C ILE A 43 66.09 3.25 -71.50
N VAL A 44 66.10 2.43 -72.56
CA VAL A 44 65.28 1.21 -72.68
C VAL A 44 65.63 0.21 -71.59
N ASN A 45 66.90 0.13 -71.19
CA ASN A 45 67.37 -0.69 -70.07
C ASN A 45 67.05 -0.10 -68.69
N GLY A 46 66.24 0.96 -68.62
CA GLY A 46 65.71 1.51 -67.36
C GLY A 46 66.52 2.68 -66.78
N GLN A 47 67.56 3.16 -67.46
CA GLN A 47 68.27 4.37 -67.05
C GLN A 47 67.48 5.61 -67.44
N LEU A 48 66.40 5.87 -66.71
CA LEU A 48 65.53 7.02 -66.98
C LEU A 48 66.10 8.32 -66.46
N ASN A 49 67.22 8.35 -65.73
CA ASN A 49 67.80 9.57 -65.16
C ASN A 49 68.68 10.38 -66.14
N MET A 50 68.94 9.84 -67.34
CA MET A 50 69.75 10.50 -68.37
C MET A 50 68.91 11.17 -69.45
N ASN A 51 69.50 12.12 -70.17
CA ASN A 51 68.86 12.79 -71.30
C ASN A 51 69.59 12.42 -72.59
N VAL A 52 68.85 12.24 -73.68
CA VAL A 52 69.42 12.02 -75.02
C VAL A 52 70.14 13.28 -75.47
N ARG A 53 71.42 13.14 -75.84
CA ARG A 53 72.24 14.26 -76.35
C ARG A 53 71.67 14.76 -77.68
N LYS A 54 71.66 16.08 -77.89
CA LYS A 54 71.18 16.70 -79.15
C LYS A 54 72.29 16.73 -80.20
N PRO A 55 72.19 15.99 -81.31
CA PRO A 55 73.19 16.05 -82.38
C PRO A 55 73.14 17.40 -83.10
N GLY A 56 74.23 17.79 -83.78
CA GLY A 56 74.30 19.03 -84.57
C GLY A 56 73.35 19.08 -85.80
N ILE A 57 72.64 17.98 -86.07
CA ILE A 57 71.68 17.85 -87.17
C ILE A 57 70.29 18.17 -86.67
N LYS A 58 69.66 19.18 -87.30
CA LYS A 58 68.35 19.73 -86.89
C LYS A 58 67.28 18.66 -86.68
N SER A 59 67.14 17.69 -87.59
CA SER A 59 66.13 16.63 -87.50
C SER A 59 66.35 15.70 -86.30
N LEU A 60 67.60 15.25 -86.06
CA LEU A 60 67.93 14.39 -84.92
C LEU A 60 67.82 15.15 -83.58
N SER A 61 68.22 16.43 -83.56
CA SER A 61 68.06 17.31 -82.40
C SER A 61 66.58 17.48 -82.00
N GLY A 62 65.68 17.56 -82.99
CA GLY A 62 64.23 17.58 -82.76
C GLY A 62 63.71 16.31 -82.09
N ILE A 63 64.15 15.14 -82.56
CA ILE A 63 63.75 13.84 -81.99
C ILE A 63 64.31 13.69 -80.56
N ALA A 64 65.57 14.04 -80.32
CA ALA A 64 66.16 14.07 -78.97
C ALA A 64 65.39 14.98 -78.01
N GLY A 65 64.89 16.13 -78.48
CA GLY A 65 64.03 17.03 -77.71
C GLY A 65 62.68 16.41 -77.32
N LEU A 66 62.04 15.68 -78.24
CA LEU A 66 60.79 14.96 -77.98
C LEU A 66 61.00 13.81 -76.99
N ILE A 67 62.07 13.02 -77.14
CA ILE A 67 62.41 11.94 -76.21
C ILE A 67 62.67 12.48 -74.81
N ASN A 68 63.45 13.55 -74.68
CA ASN A 68 63.72 14.16 -73.37
C ASN A 68 62.44 14.68 -72.70
N SER A 69 61.51 15.23 -73.48
CA SER A 69 60.19 15.65 -72.99
C SER A 69 59.32 14.46 -72.57
N PHE A 70 59.42 13.34 -73.28
CA PHE A 70 58.77 12.08 -72.91
C PHE A 70 59.36 11.50 -71.61
N LEU A 71 60.69 11.48 -71.47
CA LEU A 71 61.38 11.05 -70.25
C LEU A 71 60.99 11.88 -69.04
N ASP A 72 60.90 13.21 -69.17
CA ASP A 72 60.41 14.08 -68.10
C ASP A 72 58.98 13.72 -67.67
N ARG A 73 58.08 13.43 -68.63
CA ARG A 73 56.71 12.97 -68.33
C ARG A 73 56.70 11.63 -67.60
N ILE A 74 57.54 10.67 -68.01
CA ILE A 74 57.66 9.37 -67.33
C ILE A 74 58.21 9.54 -65.91
N ARG A 75 59.27 10.32 -65.71
CA ARG A 75 59.83 10.64 -64.38
C ARG A 75 58.77 11.24 -63.46
N LYS A 76 58.01 12.23 -63.95
CA LYS A 76 56.90 12.85 -63.21
C LYS A 76 55.79 11.85 -62.88
N MET A 77 55.48 10.94 -63.80
CA MET A 77 54.49 9.88 -63.58
C MET A 77 54.95 8.89 -62.51
N ILE A 78 56.22 8.44 -62.56
CA ILE A 78 56.82 7.57 -61.54
C ILE A 78 56.80 8.27 -60.18
N GLY A 79 57.18 9.55 -60.11
CA GLY A 79 57.12 10.32 -58.86
C GLY A 79 55.70 10.39 -58.28
N LYS A 80 54.70 10.70 -59.12
CA LYS A 80 53.28 10.68 -58.72
C LYS A 80 52.84 9.29 -58.26
N PHE A 81 53.30 8.23 -58.93
CA PHE A 81 52.96 6.85 -58.58
C PHE A 81 53.57 6.44 -57.23
N THR A 82 54.82 6.82 -56.96
CA THR A 82 55.46 6.61 -55.65
C THR A 82 54.70 7.33 -54.55
N THR A 83 54.39 8.61 -54.73
CA THR A 83 53.59 9.38 -53.74
C THR A 83 52.21 8.77 -53.52
N LEU A 84 51.56 8.31 -54.60
CA LEU A 84 50.26 7.61 -54.50
C LEU A 84 50.41 6.31 -53.72
N SER A 85 51.41 5.49 -54.02
CA SER A 85 51.69 4.24 -53.32
C SER A 85 51.95 4.46 -51.83
N GLU A 86 52.75 5.45 -51.46
CA GLU A 86 53.00 5.81 -50.06
C GLU A 86 51.72 6.24 -49.34
N LYS A 87 50.88 7.04 -50.01
CA LYS A 87 49.59 7.46 -49.49
C LYS A 87 48.66 6.26 -49.28
N THR A 88 48.55 5.36 -50.25
CA THR A 88 47.73 4.15 -50.15
C THR A 88 48.19 3.23 -49.02
N THR A 89 49.51 3.05 -48.84
CA THR A 89 50.05 2.27 -47.72
C THR A 89 49.67 2.91 -46.38
N ARG A 90 49.80 4.23 -46.26
CA ARG A 90 49.42 4.95 -45.03
C ARG A 90 47.93 4.83 -44.72
N GLU A 91 47.07 5.01 -45.73
CA GLU A 91 45.62 4.84 -45.59
C GLU A 91 45.25 3.41 -45.20
N SER A 92 45.94 2.40 -45.75
CA SER A 92 45.72 0.99 -45.39
C SER A 92 46.07 0.70 -43.93
N HIS A 93 47.18 1.24 -43.41
CA HIS A 93 47.53 1.12 -42.00
C HIS A 93 46.51 1.81 -41.08
N PHE A 94 46.06 2.99 -41.47
CA PHE A 94 45.03 3.73 -40.73
C PHE A 94 43.70 2.96 -40.69
N LEU A 95 43.26 2.42 -41.84
CA LEU A 95 42.07 1.60 -41.93
C LEU A 95 42.17 0.33 -41.08
N LYS A 96 43.33 -0.34 -41.07
CA LYS A 96 43.58 -1.50 -40.20
C LYS A 96 43.42 -1.14 -38.72
N LYS A 97 43.92 0.02 -38.30
CA LYS A 97 43.76 0.49 -36.91
C LYS A 97 42.28 0.75 -36.59
N GLN A 98 41.56 1.45 -37.46
CA GLN A 98 40.13 1.68 -37.26
C GLN A 98 39.31 0.39 -37.19
N ALA A 99 39.65 -0.61 -38.01
CA ALA A 99 38.99 -1.91 -37.96
C ALA A 99 39.22 -2.63 -36.63
N GLU A 100 40.42 -2.51 -36.03
CA GLU A 100 40.71 -3.08 -34.72
C GLU A 100 39.97 -2.33 -33.59
N ASP A 101 39.97 -0.99 -33.63
CA ASP A 101 39.21 -0.18 -32.68
C ASP A 101 37.71 -0.53 -32.75
N LEU A 102 37.17 -0.66 -33.97
CA LEU A 102 35.78 -1.08 -34.21
C LEU A 102 35.49 -2.48 -33.66
N ARG A 103 36.43 -3.42 -33.80
CA ARG A 103 36.30 -4.78 -33.25
C ARG A 103 36.21 -4.76 -31.72
N ILE A 104 37.06 -3.95 -31.07
CA ILE A 104 37.06 -3.80 -29.62
C ILE A 104 35.73 -3.19 -29.15
N THR A 105 35.34 -2.05 -29.72
CA THR A 105 34.08 -1.38 -29.36
C THR A 105 32.86 -2.27 -29.62
N SER A 106 32.85 -3.06 -30.70
CA SER A 106 31.76 -4.01 -30.96
C SER A 106 31.69 -5.11 -29.89
N GLY A 107 32.82 -5.57 -29.37
CA GLY A 107 32.88 -6.51 -28.26
C GLY A 107 32.36 -5.92 -26.94
N GLU A 108 32.70 -4.66 -26.66
CA GLU A 108 32.16 -3.93 -25.51
C GLU A 108 30.64 -3.75 -25.61
N ILE A 109 30.14 -3.36 -26.78
CA ILE A 109 28.69 -3.26 -27.06
C ILE A 109 28.00 -4.59 -26.81
N ALA A 110 28.55 -5.70 -27.32
CA ALA A 110 27.97 -7.03 -27.11
C ALA A 110 27.91 -7.39 -25.61
N SER A 111 28.96 -7.07 -24.84
CA SER A 111 28.99 -7.25 -23.40
C SER A 111 27.92 -6.42 -22.68
N THR A 112 27.80 -5.14 -23.02
CA THR A 112 26.76 -4.27 -22.46
C THR A 112 25.35 -4.78 -22.77
N VAL A 113 25.10 -5.27 -23.99
CA VAL A 113 23.82 -5.86 -24.37
C VAL A 113 23.49 -7.10 -23.54
N MET A 114 24.46 -7.96 -23.26
CA MET A 114 24.26 -9.12 -22.37
C MET A 114 23.89 -8.69 -20.94
N ASN A 115 24.60 -7.72 -20.38
CA ASN A 115 24.31 -7.19 -19.04
C ASN A 115 22.92 -6.54 -18.98
N ILE A 116 22.52 -5.81 -20.03
CA ILE A 116 21.17 -5.24 -20.13
C ILE A 116 20.14 -6.35 -20.17
N SER A 117 20.36 -7.42 -20.94
CA SER A 117 19.43 -8.55 -21.01
C SER A 117 19.24 -9.22 -19.64
N GLU A 118 20.32 -9.39 -18.88
CA GLU A 118 20.25 -9.95 -17.51
C GLU A 118 19.49 -9.02 -16.57
N ALA A 119 19.77 -7.71 -16.62
CA ALA A 119 19.06 -6.71 -15.83
C ALA A 119 17.56 -6.66 -16.16
N VAL A 120 17.18 -6.78 -17.44
CA VAL A 120 15.79 -6.84 -17.87
C VAL A 120 15.10 -8.10 -17.34
N ASN A 121 15.78 -9.25 -17.34
CA ASN A 121 15.22 -10.48 -16.79
C ASN A 121 15.01 -10.39 -15.26
N SER A 122 15.99 -9.82 -14.54
CA SER A 122 15.87 -9.56 -13.10
C SER A 122 14.72 -8.58 -12.80
N GLN A 123 14.60 -7.51 -13.58
CA GLN A 123 13.51 -6.54 -13.46
C GLN A 123 12.13 -7.18 -13.69
N ALA A 124 12.02 -8.09 -14.66
CA ALA A 124 10.78 -8.82 -14.93
C ALA A 124 10.39 -9.69 -13.73
N GLN A 125 11.36 -10.39 -13.12
CA GLN A 125 11.13 -11.19 -11.91
C GLN A 125 10.67 -10.31 -10.73
N SER A 126 11.38 -9.22 -10.43
CA SER A 126 10.99 -8.30 -9.36
C SER A 126 9.60 -7.70 -9.58
N THR A 127 9.24 -7.43 -10.85
CA THR A 127 7.90 -6.92 -11.19
C THR A 127 6.82 -7.98 -10.90
N ALA A 128 7.08 -9.25 -11.19
CA ALA A 128 6.16 -10.34 -10.86
C ALA A 128 5.99 -10.53 -9.34
N GLU A 129 7.07 -10.38 -8.57
CA GLU A 129 7.02 -10.43 -7.09
C GLU A 129 6.20 -9.26 -6.51
N VAL A 130 6.36 -8.06 -7.07
CA VAL A 130 5.55 -6.89 -6.70
C VAL A 130 4.08 -7.12 -7.03
N GLN A 131 3.77 -7.70 -8.19
CA GLN A 131 2.39 -8.04 -8.56
C GLN A 131 1.76 -9.02 -7.54
N GLY A 132 2.46 -10.10 -7.18
CA GLY A 132 1.96 -11.05 -6.18
C GLY A 132 1.74 -10.40 -4.80
N SER A 133 2.63 -9.48 -4.42
CA SER A 133 2.50 -8.71 -3.18
C SER A 133 1.28 -7.77 -3.21
N LEU A 134 0.99 -7.16 -4.35
CA LEU A 134 -0.21 -6.32 -4.55
C LEU A 134 -1.50 -7.13 -4.51
N GLU A 135 -1.51 -8.33 -5.07
CA GLU A 135 -2.67 -9.23 -5.00
C GLU A 135 -2.95 -9.66 -3.55
N ALA A 136 -1.92 -10.02 -2.80
CA ALA A 136 -2.04 -10.33 -1.37
C ALA A 136 -2.51 -9.11 -0.55
N PHE A 137 -2.00 -7.92 -0.86
CA PHE A 137 -2.44 -6.67 -0.24
C PHE A 137 -3.91 -6.38 -0.52
N ALA A 138 -4.36 -6.52 -1.76
CA ALA A 138 -5.76 -6.32 -2.14
C ALA A 138 -6.70 -7.30 -1.42
N ALA A 139 -6.31 -8.57 -1.32
CA ALA A 139 -7.05 -9.57 -0.55
C ALA A 139 -7.11 -9.22 0.94
N GLY A 140 -6.00 -8.77 1.52
CA GLY A 140 -5.94 -8.30 2.91
C GLY A 140 -6.85 -7.09 3.16
N ALA A 141 -6.84 -6.11 2.25
CA ALA A 141 -7.72 -4.94 2.32
C ALA A 141 -9.21 -5.33 2.24
N GLY A 142 -9.56 -6.28 1.37
CA GLY A 142 -10.91 -6.83 1.28
C GLY A 142 -11.37 -7.46 2.59
N LYS A 143 -10.50 -8.25 3.24
CA LYS A 143 -10.81 -8.88 4.53
C LYS A 143 -10.95 -7.87 5.67
N ILE A 144 -10.12 -6.83 5.68
CA ILE A 144 -10.26 -5.71 6.65
C ILE A 144 -11.61 -5.02 6.46
N HIS A 145 -12.04 -4.79 5.22
CA HIS A 145 -13.33 -4.18 4.93
C HIS A 145 -14.50 -5.05 5.42
N GLU A 146 -14.46 -6.36 5.17
CA GLU A 146 -15.47 -7.30 5.66
C GLU A 146 -15.56 -7.31 7.19
N ASN A 147 -14.42 -7.43 7.88
CA ASN A 147 -14.37 -7.38 9.34
C ASN A 147 -14.91 -6.05 9.91
N ALA A 148 -14.67 -4.93 9.21
CA ALA A 148 -15.20 -3.63 9.64
C ALA A 148 -16.72 -3.54 9.50
N LEU A 149 -17.31 -4.16 8.47
CA LEU A 149 -18.76 -4.26 8.31
C LEU A 149 -19.38 -5.16 9.40
N GLU A 150 -18.75 -6.28 9.71
CA GLU A 150 -19.20 -7.18 10.79
C GLU A 150 -19.17 -6.47 12.15
N ALA A 151 -18.06 -5.79 12.47
CA ALA A 151 -17.94 -5.02 13.71
C ALA A 151 -18.97 -3.88 13.82
N LEU A 152 -19.32 -3.23 12.70
CA LEU A 152 -20.37 -2.22 12.67
C LEU A 152 -21.75 -2.80 12.98
N GLU A 153 -22.06 -3.98 12.43
CA GLU A 153 -23.32 -4.66 12.68
C GLU A 153 -23.42 -5.16 14.12
N GLU A 154 -22.33 -5.70 14.68
CA GLU A 154 -22.25 -6.07 16.10
C GLU A 154 -22.46 -4.86 17.01
N ALA A 155 -21.82 -3.72 16.71
CA ALA A 155 -21.99 -2.50 17.48
C ALA A 155 -23.44 -1.99 17.45
N LYS A 156 -24.10 -2.08 16.29
CA LYS A 156 -25.51 -1.73 16.14
C LYS A 156 -26.43 -2.65 16.95
N ASN A 157 -26.19 -3.96 16.88
CA ASN A 157 -26.94 -4.94 17.68
C ASN A 157 -26.74 -4.71 19.18
N SER A 158 -25.50 -4.43 19.61
CA SER A 158 -25.23 -4.07 21.01
C SER A 158 -25.96 -2.79 21.42
N GLY A 159 -26.08 -1.80 20.53
CA GLY A 159 -26.88 -0.59 20.76
C GLY A 159 -28.35 -0.90 21.02
N HIS A 160 -28.95 -1.77 20.20
CA HIS A 160 -30.33 -2.22 20.38
C HIS A 160 -30.54 -2.96 21.72
N VAL A 161 -29.63 -3.86 22.10
CA VAL A 161 -29.72 -4.58 23.38
C VAL A 161 -29.65 -3.63 24.57
N VAL A 162 -28.80 -2.59 24.51
CA VAL A 162 -28.71 -1.57 25.56
C VAL A 162 -30.01 -0.76 25.66
N GLU A 163 -30.61 -0.38 24.53
CA GLU A 163 -31.88 0.35 24.50
C GLU A 163 -33.03 -0.48 25.11
N GLU A 164 -33.15 -1.75 24.73
CA GLU A 164 -34.13 -2.68 25.30
C GLU A 164 -33.93 -2.89 26.80
N SER A 165 -32.67 -3.03 27.23
CA SER A 165 -32.30 -3.15 28.64
C SER A 165 -32.72 -1.90 29.43
N PHE A 166 -32.49 -0.71 28.88
CA PHE A 166 -32.90 0.54 29.53
C PHE A 166 -34.42 0.67 29.65
N SER A 167 -35.16 0.24 28.62
CA SER A 167 -36.62 0.17 28.67
C SER A 167 -37.10 -0.78 29.79
N SER A 168 -36.49 -1.97 29.88
CA SER A 168 -36.81 -2.95 30.92
C SER A 168 -36.49 -2.44 32.33
N PHE A 169 -35.37 -1.75 32.51
CA PHE A 169 -35.05 -1.10 33.79
C PHE A 169 -36.06 -0.03 34.15
N LYS A 170 -36.48 0.80 33.20
CA LYS A 170 -37.49 1.84 33.45
C LYS A 170 -38.82 1.23 33.91
N GLU A 171 -39.24 0.12 33.32
CA GLU A 171 -40.43 -0.61 33.75
C GLU A 171 -40.27 -1.17 35.17
N ALA A 172 -39.12 -1.79 35.46
CA ALA A 172 -38.82 -2.30 36.80
C ALA A 172 -38.83 -1.20 37.87
N PHE A 173 -38.26 -0.03 37.57
CA PHE A 173 -38.31 1.14 38.46
C PHE A 173 -39.75 1.62 38.69
N GLY A 174 -40.57 1.67 37.63
CA GLY A 174 -41.99 1.98 37.77
C GLY A 174 -42.72 1.00 38.70
N LYS A 175 -42.42 -0.31 38.58
CA LYS A 175 -42.99 -1.34 39.47
C LYS A 175 -42.52 -1.20 40.92
N ILE A 176 -41.26 -0.83 41.15
CA ILE A 176 -40.75 -0.56 42.50
C ILE A 176 -41.48 0.65 43.12
N GLU A 177 -41.76 1.69 42.33
CA GLU A 177 -42.51 2.86 42.79
C GLU A 177 -43.97 2.49 43.13
N GLU A 178 -44.64 1.69 42.29
CA GLU A 178 -45.96 1.14 42.58
C GLU A 178 -45.98 0.34 43.90
N ILE A 179 -44.98 -0.54 44.12
CA ILE A 179 -44.85 -1.33 45.35
C ILE A 179 -44.64 -0.41 46.57
N LYS A 180 -43.84 0.64 46.44
CA LYS A 180 -43.63 1.63 47.51
C LYS A 180 -44.97 2.28 47.90
N THR A 181 -45.73 2.77 46.93
CA THR A 181 -47.05 3.37 47.20
C THR A 181 -48.02 2.36 47.82
N TYR A 182 -48.00 1.11 47.37
CA TYR A 182 -48.82 0.05 47.97
C TYR A 182 -48.45 -0.20 49.44
N ASN A 183 -47.15 -0.26 49.76
CA ASN A 183 -46.67 -0.44 51.13
C ASN A 183 -47.01 0.76 52.04
N GLU A 184 -46.93 1.99 51.54
CA GLU A 184 -47.35 3.19 52.29
C GLU A 184 -48.84 3.12 52.66
N LYS A 185 -49.68 2.73 51.70
CA LYS A 185 -51.11 2.52 51.95
C LYS A 185 -51.36 1.39 52.95
N LEU A 186 -50.64 0.27 52.81
CA LEU A 186 -50.74 -0.86 53.72
C LEU A 186 -50.38 -0.45 55.16
N LEU A 187 -49.34 0.36 55.35
CA LEU A 187 -48.97 0.91 56.67
C LEU A 187 -50.08 1.80 57.26
N GLN A 188 -50.73 2.61 56.43
CA GLN A 188 -51.86 3.43 56.85
C GLN A 188 -53.04 2.56 57.31
N ASP A 189 -53.39 1.54 56.52
CA ASP A 189 -54.50 0.61 56.83
C ASP A 189 -54.21 -0.18 58.12
N ILE A 190 -52.97 -0.65 58.31
CA ILE A 190 -52.55 -1.34 59.55
C ILE A 190 -52.63 -0.39 60.76
N THR A 191 -52.23 0.87 60.61
CA THR A 191 -52.30 1.86 61.70
C THR A 191 -53.75 2.12 62.12
N GLY A 192 -54.65 2.26 61.13
CA GLY A 192 -56.10 2.38 61.39
C GLY A 192 -56.70 1.13 62.06
N LEU A 193 -56.26 -0.07 61.65
CA LEU A 193 -56.67 -1.32 62.29
C LEU A 193 -56.22 -1.39 63.76
N ASN A 194 -54.98 -0.99 64.05
CA ASN A 194 -54.45 -0.98 65.41
C ASN A 194 -55.26 -0.05 66.35
N GLU A 195 -55.68 1.12 65.85
CA GLU A 195 -56.53 2.03 66.62
C GLU A 195 -57.94 1.43 66.86
N THR A 196 -58.51 0.78 65.85
CA THR A 196 -59.79 0.07 65.99
C THR A 196 -59.71 -1.03 67.05
N ILE A 197 -58.61 -1.79 67.08
CA ILE A 197 -58.39 -2.84 68.08
C ILE A 197 -58.22 -2.24 69.48
N ARG A 198 -57.53 -1.10 69.61
CA ARG A 198 -57.40 -0.38 70.89
C ARG A 198 -58.78 -0.01 71.45
N GLN A 199 -59.67 0.51 70.60
CA GLN A 199 -61.06 0.82 70.98
C GLN A 199 -61.84 -0.45 71.40
N ILE A 200 -61.67 -1.57 70.69
CA ILE A 200 -62.29 -2.85 71.08
C ILE A 200 -61.77 -3.31 72.46
N SER A 201 -60.48 -3.15 72.74
CA SER A 201 -59.90 -3.49 74.05
C SER A 201 -60.52 -2.68 75.18
N GLU A 202 -60.65 -1.36 75.00
CA GLU A 202 -61.29 -0.47 75.98
C GLU A 202 -62.76 -0.85 76.23
N ILE A 203 -63.52 -1.14 75.17
CA ILE A 203 -64.90 -1.61 75.30
C ILE A 203 -64.95 -2.95 76.04
N THR A 204 -64.04 -3.88 75.74
CA THR A 204 -63.99 -5.20 76.37
C THR A 204 -63.65 -5.12 77.85
N GLU A 205 -62.74 -4.21 78.24
CA GLU A 205 -62.45 -3.87 79.65
C GLU A 205 -63.68 -3.30 80.37
N ALA A 206 -64.39 -2.38 79.74
CA ALA A 206 -65.62 -1.83 80.31
C ALA A 206 -66.70 -2.92 80.49
N VAL A 207 -66.87 -3.81 79.51
CA VAL A 207 -67.82 -4.93 79.60
C VAL A 207 -67.44 -5.90 80.72
N GLU A 208 -66.16 -6.22 80.89
CA GLU A 208 -65.71 -7.08 81.99
C GLU A 208 -65.93 -6.40 83.36
N ALA A 209 -65.67 -5.10 83.48
CA ALA A 209 -65.92 -4.34 84.69
C ALA A 209 -67.42 -4.29 85.03
N ILE A 210 -68.28 -4.03 84.05
CA ILE A 210 -69.74 -4.08 84.19
C ILE A 210 -70.20 -5.49 84.60
N SER A 211 -69.66 -6.53 83.98
CA SER A 211 -70.00 -7.92 84.29
C SER A 211 -69.61 -8.28 85.73
N SER A 212 -68.40 -7.90 86.17
CA SER A 212 -67.95 -8.10 87.55
C SER A 212 -68.82 -7.34 88.56
N GLN A 213 -69.16 -6.09 88.28
CA GLN A 213 -70.07 -5.29 89.10
C GLN A 213 -71.47 -5.91 89.15
N THR A 214 -71.98 -6.40 88.02
CA THR A 214 -73.28 -7.08 87.92
C THR A 214 -73.28 -8.38 88.70
N HIS A 215 -72.19 -9.16 88.65
CA HIS A 215 -72.03 -10.37 89.45
C HIS A 215 -72.06 -10.07 90.95
N LEU A 216 -71.37 -9.00 91.39
CA LEU A 216 -71.40 -8.56 92.79
C LEU A 216 -72.80 -8.07 93.21
N LEU A 217 -73.51 -7.34 92.35
CA LEU A 217 -74.90 -6.92 92.60
C LEU A 217 -75.84 -8.13 92.70
N ALA A 218 -75.71 -9.10 91.80
CA ALA A 218 -76.47 -10.34 91.79
C ALA A 218 -76.18 -11.22 93.03
N LEU A 219 -74.93 -11.28 93.46
CA LEU A 219 -74.51 -11.96 94.69
C LEU A 219 -75.13 -11.30 95.92
N ASN A 220 -75.04 -9.97 96.04
CA ASN A 220 -75.66 -9.21 97.13
C ASN A 220 -77.19 -9.38 97.14
N ALA A 221 -77.83 -9.35 95.97
CA ALA A 221 -79.27 -9.60 95.83
C ALA A 221 -79.65 -11.04 96.22
N SER A 222 -78.83 -12.03 95.88
CA SER A 222 -79.03 -13.44 96.27
C SER A 222 -78.92 -13.62 97.77
N ILE A 223 -77.96 -12.95 98.42
CA ILE A 223 -77.80 -12.95 99.89
C ILE A 223 -79.02 -12.33 100.56
N GLU A 224 -79.48 -11.17 100.10
CA GLU A 224 -80.63 -10.49 100.70
C GLU A 224 -81.95 -11.26 100.45
N ALA A 225 -82.08 -11.90 99.28
CA ALA A 225 -83.20 -12.78 98.99
C ALA A 225 -83.22 -14.03 99.88
N ALA A 226 -82.06 -14.61 100.19
CA ALA A 226 -81.93 -15.70 101.16
C ALA A 226 -82.29 -15.24 102.59
N ARG A 227 -81.96 -13.99 102.94
CA ARG A 227 -82.25 -13.38 104.24
C ARG A 227 -83.75 -13.11 104.45
N ALA A 228 -84.49 -12.84 103.39
CA ALA A 228 -85.95 -12.66 103.41
C ALA A 228 -86.76 -13.97 103.52
N GLY A 229 -86.10 -15.13 103.55
CA GLY A 229 -86.75 -16.43 103.75
C GLY A 229 -87.73 -16.80 102.63
N ASP A 230 -88.93 -17.27 102.99
CA ASP A 230 -89.93 -17.72 102.02
C ASP A 230 -90.44 -16.62 101.08
N ALA A 231 -90.43 -15.35 101.52
CA ALA A 231 -90.83 -14.20 100.71
C ALA A 231 -89.80 -13.84 99.62
N GLY A 232 -88.53 -14.27 99.77
CA GLY A 232 -87.43 -13.94 98.85
C GLY A 232 -87.13 -15.01 97.78
N LYS A 233 -87.78 -16.18 97.82
CA LYS A 233 -87.47 -17.32 96.94
C LYS A 233 -87.51 -16.99 95.44
N GLY A 234 -88.50 -16.21 94.99
CA GLY A 234 -88.59 -15.80 93.58
C GLY A 234 -87.46 -14.84 93.16
N PHE A 235 -87.09 -13.91 94.06
CA PHE A 235 -85.98 -12.97 93.84
C PHE A 235 -84.62 -13.68 93.87
N ALA A 236 -84.44 -14.71 94.69
CA ALA A 236 -83.22 -15.50 94.75
C ALA A 236 -82.94 -16.23 93.42
N VAL A 237 -83.98 -16.75 92.76
CA VAL A 237 -83.84 -17.39 91.44
C VAL A 237 -83.42 -16.37 90.38
N VAL A 238 -84.06 -15.19 90.35
CA VAL A 238 -83.68 -14.13 89.39
C VAL A 238 -82.26 -13.63 89.66
N ALA A 239 -81.88 -13.42 90.91
CA ALA A 239 -80.53 -12.98 91.27
C ALA A 239 -79.46 -14.03 90.90
N SER A 240 -79.75 -15.33 91.09
CA SER A 240 -78.86 -16.40 90.63
C SER A 240 -78.71 -16.43 89.10
N GLU A 241 -79.79 -16.21 88.35
CA GLU A 241 -79.73 -16.21 86.88
C GLU A 241 -78.98 -14.97 86.35
N VAL A 242 -79.17 -13.80 86.96
CA VAL A 242 -78.41 -12.57 86.64
C VAL A 242 -76.92 -12.75 86.97
N GLY A 243 -76.59 -13.40 88.09
CA GLY A 243 -75.20 -13.72 88.46
C GLY A 243 -74.53 -14.63 87.43
N LYS A 244 -75.26 -15.64 86.94
CA LYS A 244 -74.78 -16.53 85.89
C LYS A 244 -74.60 -15.81 84.55
N LEU A 245 -75.52 -14.93 84.15
CA LEU A 245 -75.40 -14.10 82.95
C LEU A 245 -74.18 -13.16 83.02
N ALA A 246 -73.88 -12.64 84.21
CA ALA A 246 -72.71 -11.81 84.47
C ALA A 246 -71.40 -12.62 84.37
N ASP A 247 -71.37 -13.85 84.89
CA ASP A 247 -70.22 -14.75 84.74
C ASP A 247 -69.97 -15.14 83.27
N ASP A 248 -71.03 -15.48 82.55
CA ASP A 248 -70.95 -15.78 81.11
C ASP A 248 -70.47 -14.56 80.32
N SER A 249 -70.96 -13.36 80.65
CA SER A 249 -70.52 -12.09 80.02
C SER A 249 -69.04 -11.80 80.30
N SER A 250 -68.57 -12.02 81.54
CA SER A 250 -67.15 -11.91 81.88
C SER A 250 -66.30 -12.93 81.12
N ALA A 251 -66.78 -14.18 81.00
CA ALA A 251 -66.09 -15.22 80.25
C ALA A 251 -65.99 -14.89 78.75
N PHE A 252 -67.04 -14.32 78.15
CA PHE A 252 -66.99 -13.84 76.76
C PHE A 252 -66.05 -12.65 76.60
N ALA A 253 -66.08 -11.68 77.50
CA ALA A 253 -65.15 -10.54 77.49
C ALA A 253 -63.68 -11.00 77.56
N LYS A 254 -63.36 -11.98 78.42
CA LYS A 254 -62.01 -12.57 78.50
C LYS A 254 -61.60 -13.27 77.20
N LYS A 255 -62.51 -13.96 76.53
CA LYS A 255 -62.26 -14.57 75.21
C LYS A 255 -62.01 -13.51 74.14
N ILE A 256 -62.78 -12.42 74.14
CA ILE A 256 -62.57 -11.29 73.22
C ILE A 256 -61.20 -10.66 73.47
N ARG A 257 -60.81 -10.43 74.74
CA ARG A 257 -59.48 -9.89 75.07
C ARG A 257 -58.36 -10.79 74.54
N ALA A 258 -58.46 -12.11 74.70
CA ALA A 258 -57.47 -13.03 74.16
C ALA A 258 -57.35 -12.96 72.61
N LEU A 259 -58.47 -12.77 71.91
CA LEU A 259 -58.46 -12.58 70.45
C LEU A 259 -57.84 -11.22 70.05
N VAL A 260 -58.13 -10.17 70.81
CA VAL A 260 -57.53 -8.84 70.65
C VAL A 260 -56.00 -8.92 70.82
N ASP A 261 -55.51 -9.55 71.89
CA ASP A 261 -54.07 -9.68 72.16
C ASP A 261 -53.34 -10.45 71.04
N ASN A 262 -53.95 -11.53 70.54
CA ASN A 262 -53.42 -12.28 69.40
C ASN A 262 -53.36 -11.43 68.12
N THR A 263 -54.37 -10.59 67.88
CA THR A 263 -54.42 -9.72 66.71
C THR A 263 -53.37 -8.61 66.81
N VAL A 264 -53.18 -8.01 68.00
CA VAL A 264 -52.11 -7.02 68.25
C VAL A 264 -50.72 -7.63 68.01
N ASN A 265 -50.49 -8.85 68.48
CA ASN A 265 -49.22 -9.54 68.23
C ASN A 265 -48.99 -9.82 66.74
N SER A 266 -50.05 -10.18 66.00
CA SER A 266 -49.98 -10.38 64.55
C SER A 266 -49.64 -9.07 63.81
N ILE A 267 -50.24 -7.95 64.23
CA ILE A 267 -49.94 -6.61 63.69
C ILE A 267 -48.49 -6.20 63.97
N LYS A 268 -47.97 -6.43 65.18
CA LYS A 268 -46.56 -6.17 65.51
C LYS A 268 -45.61 -6.99 64.62
N GLY A 269 -45.98 -8.24 64.32
CA GLY A 269 -45.23 -9.09 63.38
C GLY A 269 -45.18 -8.50 61.97
N LEU A 270 -46.32 -8.01 61.47
CA LEU A 270 -46.42 -7.32 60.17
C LEU A 270 -45.57 -6.05 60.10
N PHE A 271 -45.59 -5.19 61.13
CA PHE A 271 -44.75 -4.00 61.20
C PHE A 271 -43.26 -4.34 61.09
N LYS A 272 -42.82 -5.38 61.81
CA LYS A 272 -41.42 -5.81 61.79
C LYS A 272 -41.01 -6.33 60.42
N LEU A 273 -41.90 -7.05 59.74
CA LEU A 273 -41.63 -7.58 58.39
C LEU A 273 -41.48 -6.45 57.37
N ILE A 274 -42.41 -5.48 57.36
CA ILE A 274 -42.37 -4.34 56.43
C ILE A 274 -41.08 -3.51 56.62
N PHE A 275 -40.67 -3.27 57.88
CA PHE A 275 -39.42 -2.54 58.18
C PHE A 275 -38.13 -3.34 57.95
N THR A 276 -38.20 -4.66 57.74
CA THR A 276 -37.01 -5.47 57.41
C THR A 276 -36.69 -5.42 55.90
N PHE A 277 -37.68 -5.04 55.08
CA PHE A 277 -37.54 -4.94 53.63
C PHE A 277 -37.34 -3.51 53.11
N PHE A 278 -37.28 -2.52 54.01
CA PHE A 278 -36.84 -1.15 53.77
C PHE A 278 -35.51 -0.90 54.49
#